data_AF-A0A243SB55-F1
#
_entry.id   AF-A0A243SB55-F1
#
_cell.length_a   1.000
_cell.length_b   1.000
_cell.length_c   1.000
_cell.angle_alpha   90.00
_cell.angle_beta   90.00
_cell.angle_gamma   90.00
#
_symmetry.space_group_name_H-M   'P 1'
#
loop_
_entity.id
_entity.type
_entity.pdbx_description
1 polymer ?
#
loop_
_entity_poly.entity_id
_entity_poly.type
_entity_poly.pdbx_seq_one_letter_code
_entity_poly.pdbx_strand_id
1 'polypeptide(L)'
;MTSIESVTLEVDDPTAAHRFYTSAFGLGDQVRARASQAPATGFRGFTLSLVVSQPADVNALVGAAVDAGAATLKPAARSLWGYGGVVQAPDGTIWQIASSSKKDTGPATRRIDEIVLLLGVEDMAGSKRFYVEHGLPVAKSFGSKYVEFATGPGSVKLALYKRRGLAKLVGVSPDGTGSHRLTINGDSGPFTDPDGFAWATASETASL
;
A
#
# COMPACT_ATOMS: atom_id res chain seq x y z
N MET A 1 9.83 14.86 -12.13
CA MET A 1 8.49 14.54 -11.61
C MET A 1 8.74 13.62 -10.45
N THR A 2 8.28 14.00 -9.26
CA THR A 2 8.55 13.21 -8.05
C THR A 2 7.95 11.81 -8.21
N SER A 3 8.67 10.79 -7.79
CA SER A 3 8.28 9.39 -7.89
C SER A 3 8.63 8.63 -6.60
N ILE A 4 7.86 7.57 -6.32
CA ILE A 4 8.13 6.68 -5.19
C ILE A 4 8.81 5.43 -5.73
N GLU A 5 10.09 5.28 -5.45
CA GLU A 5 10.86 4.11 -5.87
C GLU A 5 10.52 2.88 -5.04
N SER A 6 10.34 3.08 -3.73
CA SER A 6 10.00 2.00 -2.80
C SER A 6 9.31 2.52 -1.56
N VAL A 7 8.73 1.60 -0.80
CA VAL A 7 8.29 1.85 0.58
C VAL A 7 9.11 0.97 1.52
N THR A 8 9.43 1.50 2.69
CA THR A 8 10.05 0.73 3.77
C THR A 8 9.03 0.53 4.87
N LEU A 9 8.67 -0.72 5.10
CA LEU A 9 7.85 -1.14 6.23
C LEU A 9 8.75 -1.28 7.46
N GLU A 10 8.38 -0.59 8.52
CA GLU A 10 9.09 -0.65 9.78
C GLU A 10 8.48 -1.75 10.66
N VAL A 11 9.25 -2.78 10.95
CA VAL A 11 8.73 -4.04 11.51
C VAL A 11 9.58 -4.50 12.69
N ASP A 12 9.00 -5.32 13.56
CA ASP A 12 9.74 -5.84 14.72
C ASP A 12 10.79 -6.88 14.29
N ASP A 13 10.49 -7.70 13.27
CA ASP A 13 11.40 -8.70 12.69
C ASP A 13 11.47 -8.56 11.15
N PRO A 14 12.49 -7.85 10.62
CA PRO A 14 12.68 -7.69 9.17
C PRO A 14 12.92 -9.00 8.42
N THR A 15 13.49 -10.01 9.08
CA THR A 15 13.75 -11.31 8.45
C THR A 15 12.45 -12.07 8.25
N ALA A 16 11.55 -12.06 9.24
CA ALA A 16 10.22 -12.63 9.10
C ALA A 16 9.40 -11.89 8.04
N ALA A 17 9.44 -10.55 8.04
CA ALA A 17 8.77 -9.75 7.01
C ALA A 17 9.29 -10.06 5.60
N HIS A 18 10.61 -10.14 5.42
CA HIS A 18 11.22 -10.47 4.12
C HIS A 18 10.80 -11.86 3.62
N ARG A 19 10.77 -12.88 4.50
CA ARG A 19 10.26 -14.21 4.15
C ARG A 19 8.79 -14.15 3.72
N PHE A 20 7.94 -13.44 4.48
CA PHE A 20 6.54 -13.27 4.14
C PHE A 20 6.35 -12.66 2.75
N TYR A 21 6.96 -11.50 2.49
CA TYR A 21 6.79 -10.79 1.22
C TYR A 21 7.36 -11.55 0.02
N THR A 22 8.47 -12.26 0.21
CA THR A 22 9.06 -13.12 -0.81
C THR A 22 8.14 -14.28 -1.16
N SER A 23 7.61 -15.00 -0.16
CA SER A 23 6.72 -16.15 -0.36
C SER A 23 5.35 -15.76 -0.90
N ALA A 24 4.76 -14.69 -0.36
CA ALA A 24 3.41 -14.27 -0.70
C ALA A 24 3.34 -13.59 -2.07
N PHE A 25 4.25 -12.65 -2.36
CA PHE A 25 4.06 -11.69 -3.45
C PHE A 25 5.26 -11.57 -4.40
N GLY A 26 6.49 -11.75 -3.93
CA GLY A 26 7.70 -11.61 -4.76
C GLY A 26 7.97 -10.18 -5.23
N LEU A 27 7.83 -9.19 -4.33
CA LEU A 27 7.76 -7.74 -4.67
C LEU A 27 9.08 -7.04 -5.03
N GLY A 28 10.19 -7.77 -5.17
CA GLY A 28 11.50 -7.17 -5.43
C GLY A 28 11.87 -6.07 -4.43
N ASP A 29 12.53 -5.01 -4.91
CA ASP A 29 13.06 -3.93 -4.06
C ASP A 29 12.07 -2.78 -3.78
N GLN A 30 10.85 -2.85 -4.32
CA GLN A 30 9.82 -1.82 -4.15
C GLN A 30 9.20 -1.85 -2.75
N VAL A 31 9.30 -2.96 -2.04
CA VAL A 31 8.85 -3.10 -0.64
C VAL A 31 9.99 -3.65 0.18
N ARG A 32 10.54 -2.80 1.04
CA ARG A 32 11.65 -3.09 1.93
C ARG A 32 11.16 -3.22 3.36
N ALA A 33 11.97 -3.85 4.21
CA ALA A 33 11.70 -3.94 5.64
C ALA A 33 12.90 -3.43 6.44
N ARG A 34 12.63 -2.65 7.49
CA ARG A 34 13.64 -2.19 8.45
C ARG A 34 13.17 -2.44 9.87
N ALA A 35 14.09 -2.74 10.78
CA ALA A 35 13.77 -2.93 12.18
C ALA A 35 13.25 -1.61 12.81
N SER A 36 12.16 -1.69 13.57
CA SER A 36 11.66 -0.59 14.40
C SER A 36 10.85 -1.15 15.55
N GLN A 37 11.01 -0.52 16.72
CA GLN A 37 10.21 -0.81 17.91
C GLN A 37 9.24 0.35 18.22
N ALA A 38 9.05 1.28 17.27
CA ALA A 38 8.13 2.39 17.45
C ALA A 38 6.72 1.84 17.73
N PRO A 39 6.07 2.23 18.84
CA PRO A 39 4.74 1.74 19.17
C PRO A 39 3.74 2.11 18.07
N ALA A 40 2.91 1.15 17.67
CA ALA A 40 1.82 1.35 16.74
C ALA A 40 0.65 0.44 17.13
N THR A 41 -0.55 1.00 17.23
CA THR A 41 -1.77 0.23 17.53
C THR A 41 -2.86 0.53 16.50
N GLY A 42 -3.77 -0.43 16.29
CA GLY A 42 -4.91 -0.26 15.38
C GLY A 42 -4.52 0.01 13.93
N PHE A 43 -5.32 0.83 13.25
CA PHE A 43 -5.10 1.18 11.85
C PHE A 43 -3.99 2.22 11.70
N ARG A 44 -2.93 1.88 10.96
CA ARG A 44 -1.77 2.76 10.71
C ARG A 44 -2.01 3.82 9.65
N GLY A 45 -3.24 4.02 9.20
CA GLY A 45 -3.57 5.08 8.27
C GLY A 45 -3.23 4.82 6.81
N PHE A 46 -2.68 3.67 6.43
CA PHE A 46 -2.38 3.36 5.03
C PHE A 46 -2.68 1.89 4.70
N THR A 47 -2.72 1.59 3.40
CA THR A 47 -2.74 0.22 2.88
C THR A 47 -1.84 0.13 1.65
N LEU A 48 -1.29 -1.05 1.38
CA LEU A 48 -0.69 -1.35 0.08
C LEU A 48 -1.67 -2.16 -0.76
N SER A 49 -1.69 -1.92 -2.07
CA SER A 49 -2.54 -2.68 -3.00
C SER A 49 -1.71 -3.31 -4.10
N LEU A 50 -2.01 -4.56 -4.42
CA LEU A 50 -1.53 -5.25 -5.62
C LEU A 50 -2.65 -5.26 -6.65
N VAL A 51 -2.43 -4.56 -7.76
CA VAL A 51 -3.35 -4.58 -8.91
C VAL A 51 -2.91 -5.71 -9.84
N VAL A 52 -3.87 -6.56 -10.20
CA VAL A 52 -3.64 -7.73 -11.06
C VAL A 52 -4.71 -7.85 -12.14
N SER A 53 -4.37 -8.54 -13.22
CA SER A 53 -5.18 -8.57 -14.43
C SER A 53 -6.49 -9.35 -14.31
N GLN A 54 -6.59 -10.34 -13.41
CA GLN A 54 -7.77 -11.22 -13.32
C GLN A 54 -8.03 -11.81 -11.91
N PRO A 55 -9.26 -12.29 -11.64
CA PRO A 55 -9.62 -12.94 -10.37
C PRO A 55 -8.72 -14.12 -9.97
N ALA A 56 -8.26 -14.95 -10.91
CA ALA A 56 -7.36 -16.06 -10.64
C ALA A 56 -6.05 -15.61 -9.98
N ASP A 57 -5.50 -14.46 -10.40
CA ASP A 57 -4.31 -13.86 -9.79
C ASP A 57 -4.61 -13.32 -8.39
N VAL A 58 -5.78 -12.71 -8.18
CA VAL A 58 -6.23 -12.29 -6.85
C VAL A 58 -6.26 -13.48 -5.90
N ASN A 59 -6.91 -14.58 -6.31
CA ASN A 59 -7.04 -15.77 -5.48
C ASN A 59 -5.69 -16.41 -5.18
N ALA A 60 -4.80 -16.49 -6.18
CA ALA A 60 -3.47 -17.05 -5.99
C ALA A 60 -2.62 -16.23 -5.00
N LEU A 61 -2.67 -14.90 -5.07
CA LEU A 61 -1.90 -14.03 -4.16
C LEU A 61 -2.52 -13.97 -2.76
N VAL A 62 -3.84 -13.94 -2.64
CA VAL A 62 -4.53 -14.03 -1.34
C VAL A 62 -4.22 -15.36 -0.66
N GLY A 63 -4.32 -16.48 -1.40
CA GLY A 63 -3.97 -17.80 -0.89
C GLY A 63 -2.51 -17.86 -0.42
N ALA A 64 -1.56 -17.42 -1.26
CA ALA A 64 -0.15 -17.38 -0.90
C ALA A 64 0.15 -16.51 0.33
N ALA A 65 -0.55 -15.38 0.49
CA ALA A 65 -0.43 -14.55 1.69
C ALA A 65 -0.94 -15.28 2.94
N VAL A 66 -2.09 -15.94 2.86
CA VAL A 66 -2.66 -16.71 3.97
C VAL A 66 -1.75 -17.89 4.33
N ASP A 67 -1.24 -18.62 3.36
CA ASP A 67 -0.29 -19.72 3.55
C ASP A 67 1.02 -19.24 4.21
N ALA A 68 1.42 -17.98 3.93
CA ALA A 68 2.57 -17.33 4.56
C ALA A 68 2.26 -16.71 5.95
N GLY A 69 1.02 -16.83 6.45
CA GLY A 69 0.62 -16.40 7.80
C GLY A 69 -0.18 -15.09 7.87
N ALA A 70 -0.65 -14.56 6.74
CA ALA A 70 -1.55 -13.40 6.75
C ALA A 70 -2.94 -13.78 7.28
N ALA A 71 -3.55 -12.88 8.05
CA ALA A 71 -4.95 -12.99 8.44
C ALA A 71 -5.86 -12.44 7.33
N THR A 72 -6.94 -13.15 6.99
CA THR A 72 -7.95 -12.62 6.06
C THR A 72 -8.84 -11.60 6.78
N LEU A 73 -8.84 -10.34 6.32
CA LEU A 73 -9.76 -9.31 6.80
C LEU A 73 -11.05 -9.29 5.96
N LYS A 74 -10.92 -9.47 4.64
CA LYS A 74 -12.05 -9.61 3.72
C LYS A 74 -11.75 -10.71 2.70
N PRO A 75 -12.59 -11.75 2.61
CA PRO A 75 -12.42 -12.79 1.60
C PRO A 75 -12.42 -12.21 0.19
N ALA A 76 -11.67 -12.87 -0.72
CA ALA A 76 -11.68 -12.51 -2.12
C ALA A 76 -13.08 -12.74 -2.73
N ALA A 77 -13.69 -11.68 -3.22
CA ALA A 77 -15.05 -11.72 -3.73
C ALA A 77 -15.29 -10.73 -4.87
N ARG A 78 -16.33 -11.00 -5.65
CA ARG A 78 -16.81 -10.07 -6.68
C ARG A 78 -17.48 -8.86 -6.00
N SER A 79 -17.22 -7.68 -6.55
CA SER A 79 -17.86 -6.42 -6.15
C SER A 79 -18.38 -5.66 -7.37
N LEU A 80 -18.94 -4.47 -7.14
CA LEU A 80 -19.31 -3.55 -8.21
C LEU A 80 -18.10 -3.13 -9.05
N TRP A 81 -16.93 -3.01 -8.43
CA TRP A 81 -15.71 -2.44 -9.01
C TRP A 81 -14.74 -3.48 -9.59
N GLY A 82 -15.04 -4.77 -9.43
CA GLY A 82 -14.17 -5.85 -9.92
C GLY A 82 -14.22 -7.08 -9.03
N TYR A 83 -13.04 -7.63 -8.73
CA TYR A 83 -12.83 -8.77 -7.84
C TYR A 83 -11.64 -8.49 -6.94
N GLY A 84 -11.74 -8.76 -5.64
CA GLY A 84 -10.65 -8.43 -4.72
C GLY A 84 -10.85 -8.98 -3.31
N GLY A 85 -9.75 -9.02 -2.55
CA GLY A 85 -9.70 -9.44 -1.15
C GLY A 85 -8.76 -8.55 -0.33
N VAL A 86 -8.83 -8.69 0.99
CA VAL A 86 -8.01 -7.93 1.94
C VAL A 86 -7.40 -8.88 2.97
N VAL A 87 -6.09 -8.81 3.13
CA VAL A 87 -5.33 -9.57 4.13
C VAL A 87 -4.47 -8.65 4.98
N GLN A 88 -4.16 -9.08 6.20
CA GLN A 88 -3.23 -8.41 7.09
C GLN A 88 -1.99 -9.30 7.26
N ALA A 89 -0.82 -8.77 6.88
CA ALA A 89 0.45 -9.45 7.05
C ALA A 89 0.80 -9.63 8.54
N PRO A 90 1.69 -10.57 8.90
CA PRO A 90 2.12 -10.77 10.29
C PRO A 90 2.70 -9.53 10.97
N ASP A 91 3.32 -8.64 10.19
CA ASP A 91 3.83 -7.35 10.67
C ASP A 91 2.73 -6.30 10.90
N GLY A 92 1.46 -6.66 10.66
CA GLY A 92 0.25 -5.85 10.79
C GLY A 92 -0.08 -4.94 9.61
N THR A 93 0.72 -4.93 8.55
CA THR A 93 0.46 -4.18 7.31
C THR A 93 -0.74 -4.75 6.57
N ILE A 94 -1.65 -3.88 6.13
CA ILE A 94 -2.87 -4.30 5.44
C ILE A 94 -2.68 -4.20 3.93
N TRP A 95 -2.99 -5.31 3.26
CA TRP A 95 -2.86 -5.51 1.82
C TRP A 95 -4.21 -5.71 1.16
N GLN A 96 -4.47 -4.96 0.11
CA GLN A 96 -5.58 -5.18 -0.82
C GLN A 96 -5.03 -5.88 -2.06
N ILE A 97 -5.72 -6.90 -2.56
CA ILE A 97 -5.38 -7.52 -3.85
C ILE A 97 -6.62 -7.40 -4.72
N ALA A 98 -6.49 -6.77 -5.89
CA ALA A 98 -7.64 -6.37 -6.68
C ALA A 98 -7.41 -6.50 -8.18
N SER A 99 -8.47 -6.86 -8.88
CA SER A 99 -8.61 -6.78 -10.33
C SER A 99 -9.88 -6.01 -10.67
N SER A 100 -9.83 -5.16 -11.69
CA SER A 100 -11.03 -4.55 -12.28
C SER A 100 -11.84 -5.55 -13.11
N SER A 101 -11.21 -6.65 -13.54
CA SER A 101 -11.90 -7.76 -14.19
C SER A 101 -12.75 -8.55 -13.19
N LYS A 102 -13.81 -9.18 -13.70
CA LYS A 102 -14.69 -10.09 -12.95
C LYS A 102 -14.64 -11.52 -13.48
N LYS A 103 -13.77 -11.77 -14.46
CA LYS A 103 -13.66 -13.04 -15.17
C LYS A 103 -12.19 -13.37 -15.41
N ASP A 104 -11.89 -14.66 -15.36
CA ASP A 104 -10.58 -15.19 -15.75
C ASP A 104 -10.48 -15.27 -17.26
N THR A 105 -9.29 -14.98 -17.78
CA THR A 105 -8.94 -15.14 -19.20
C THR A 105 -7.94 -16.28 -19.40
N GLY A 106 -7.39 -16.83 -18.32
CA GLY A 106 -6.52 -17.99 -18.33
C GLY A 106 -6.15 -18.44 -16.91
N PRO A 107 -5.16 -19.35 -16.77
CA PRO A 107 -4.61 -19.74 -15.48
C PRO A 107 -4.03 -18.54 -14.71
N ALA A 108 -3.90 -18.69 -13.39
CA ALA A 108 -3.20 -17.71 -12.56
C ALA A 108 -1.72 -17.59 -12.98
N THR A 109 -1.26 -16.35 -13.13
CA THR A 109 0.11 -15.96 -13.48
C THR A 109 0.88 -15.39 -12.29
N ARG A 110 0.16 -14.87 -11.28
CA ARG A 110 0.68 -14.07 -10.16
C ARG A 110 1.42 -12.80 -10.59
N ARG A 111 1.25 -12.35 -11.84
CA ARG A 111 1.82 -11.08 -12.31
C ARG A 111 1.13 -9.93 -11.59
N ILE A 112 1.94 -9.05 -11.03
CA ILE A 112 1.51 -7.79 -10.43
C ILE A 112 1.70 -6.70 -11.47
N ASP A 113 0.62 -6.01 -11.79
CA ASP A 113 0.60 -4.95 -12.79
C ASP A 113 0.99 -3.61 -12.16
N GLU A 114 0.51 -3.34 -10.94
CA GLU A 114 0.84 -2.13 -10.19
C GLU A 114 0.89 -2.39 -8.68
N ILE A 115 1.76 -1.65 -7.99
CA ILE A 115 1.75 -1.50 -6.53
C ILE A 115 1.22 -0.09 -6.22
N VAL A 116 0.21 0.00 -5.36
CA VAL A 116 -0.39 1.28 -4.95
C VAL A 116 -0.26 1.47 -3.45
N LEU A 117 0.38 2.57 -3.05
CA LEU A 117 0.33 3.10 -1.69
C LEU A 117 -0.90 4.00 -1.56
N LEU A 118 -1.85 3.58 -0.73
CA LEU A 118 -3.06 4.35 -0.46
C LEU A 118 -3.00 4.94 0.96
N LEU A 119 -2.85 6.26 1.04
CA LEU A 119 -2.79 7.01 2.29
C LEU A 119 -4.17 7.46 2.74
N GLY A 120 -4.46 7.24 4.01
CA GLY A 120 -5.67 7.67 4.70
C GLY A 120 -5.47 9.05 5.31
N VAL A 121 -6.02 10.07 4.66
CA VAL A 121 -5.84 11.49 5.03
C VAL A 121 -7.07 12.06 5.74
N GLU A 122 -6.84 12.99 6.66
CA GLU A 122 -7.90 13.75 7.34
C GLU A 122 -8.40 14.91 6.48
N ASP A 123 -7.49 15.75 5.95
CA ASP A 123 -7.84 16.86 5.06
C ASP A 123 -7.44 16.59 3.61
N MET A 124 -8.37 16.03 2.83
CA MET A 124 -8.15 15.73 1.41
C MET A 124 -7.74 16.96 0.59
N ALA A 125 -8.27 18.15 0.87
CA ALA A 125 -7.94 19.33 0.08
C ALA A 125 -6.51 19.80 0.40
N GLY A 126 -6.17 19.86 1.69
CA GLY A 126 -4.82 20.16 2.18
C GLY A 126 -3.78 19.16 1.66
N SER A 127 -4.00 17.86 1.86
CA SER A 127 -3.04 16.81 1.45
C SER A 127 -2.89 16.76 -0.08
N LYS A 128 -3.98 16.93 -0.86
CA LYS A 128 -3.88 17.04 -2.33
C LYS A 128 -2.99 18.22 -2.75
N ARG A 129 -3.22 19.40 -2.18
CA ARG A 129 -2.41 20.59 -2.49
C ARG A 129 -0.94 20.37 -2.12
N PHE A 130 -0.69 19.83 -0.93
CA PHE A 130 0.64 19.52 -0.43
C PHE A 130 1.43 18.65 -1.40
N TYR A 131 0.87 17.51 -1.83
CA TYR A 131 1.56 16.61 -2.77
C TYR A 131 1.79 17.22 -4.15
N VAL A 132 0.86 18.04 -4.66
CA VAL A 132 1.06 18.79 -5.91
C VAL A 132 2.21 19.79 -5.80
N GLU A 133 2.30 20.52 -4.69
CA GLU A 133 3.41 21.44 -4.40
C GLU A 133 4.75 20.70 -4.27
N HIS A 134 4.72 19.42 -3.88
CA HIS A 134 5.89 18.52 -3.83
C HIS A 134 6.14 17.77 -5.15
N GLY A 135 5.57 18.24 -6.26
CA GLY A 135 5.90 17.74 -7.60
C GLY A 135 5.19 16.45 -8.02
N LEU A 136 4.12 16.06 -7.32
CA LEU A 136 3.24 14.93 -7.69
C LEU A 136 1.97 15.48 -8.38
N PRO A 137 1.90 15.51 -9.72
CA PRO A 137 0.71 15.99 -10.41
C PRO A 137 -0.44 15.00 -10.26
N VAL A 138 -1.67 15.52 -10.21
CA VAL A 138 -2.88 14.69 -10.07
C VAL A 138 -3.19 14.01 -11.41
N ALA A 139 -3.35 12.68 -11.37
CA ALA A 139 -3.81 11.90 -12.52
C ALA A 139 -5.33 11.70 -12.50
N LYS A 140 -5.92 11.40 -11.35
CA LYS A 140 -7.38 11.24 -11.18
C LYS A 140 -7.84 11.83 -9.86
N SER A 141 -9.07 12.37 -9.83
CA SER A 141 -9.65 12.90 -8.60
C SER A 141 -11.17 12.72 -8.62
N PHE A 142 -11.70 12.09 -7.58
CA PHE A 142 -13.14 11.88 -7.38
C PHE A 142 -13.61 12.65 -6.15
N GLY A 143 -13.56 13.98 -6.28
CA GLY A 143 -13.93 14.91 -5.22
C GLY A 143 -13.10 14.69 -3.95
N SER A 144 -13.78 14.65 -2.79
CA SER A 144 -13.14 14.49 -1.49
C SER A 144 -12.87 13.04 -1.08
N LYS A 145 -13.19 12.05 -1.94
CA LYS A 145 -13.13 10.62 -1.59
C LYS A 145 -11.83 9.96 -2.02
N TYR A 146 -11.30 10.33 -3.19
CA TYR A 146 -10.12 9.70 -3.78
C TYR A 146 -9.35 10.68 -4.65
N VAL A 147 -8.02 10.64 -4.53
CA VAL A 147 -7.07 11.35 -5.40
C VAL A 147 -5.95 10.38 -5.77
N GLU A 148 -5.59 10.30 -7.04
CA GLU A 148 -4.49 9.51 -7.55
C GLU A 148 -3.51 10.45 -8.23
N PHE A 149 -2.21 10.25 -7.97
CA PHE A 149 -1.15 11.02 -8.58
C PHE A 149 -0.55 10.29 -9.77
N ALA A 150 0.00 11.05 -10.71
CA ALA A 150 0.73 10.47 -11.84
C ALA A 150 1.97 9.73 -11.32
N THR A 151 2.31 8.64 -12.01
CA THR A 151 3.35 7.72 -11.58
C THR A 151 4.02 7.15 -12.82
N GLY A 152 5.35 7.06 -12.78
CA GLY A 152 6.15 6.49 -13.86
C GLY A 152 6.13 4.96 -13.84
N PRO A 153 6.49 4.31 -14.96
CA PRO A 153 6.66 2.85 -14.98
C PRO A 153 7.63 2.38 -13.88
N GLY A 154 7.31 1.27 -13.22
CA GLY A 154 8.19 0.67 -12.20
C GLY A 154 8.24 1.40 -10.85
N SER A 155 7.42 2.43 -10.63
CA SER A 155 7.31 3.13 -9.34
C SER A 155 6.06 2.73 -8.56
N VAL A 156 6.07 2.93 -7.25
CA VAL A 156 4.90 2.73 -6.40
C VAL A 156 3.94 3.90 -6.62
N LYS A 157 2.70 3.58 -7.01
CA LYS A 157 1.67 4.61 -7.24
C LYS A 157 1.18 5.19 -5.94
N LEU A 158 1.09 6.52 -5.86
CA LEU A 158 0.48 7.21 -4.72
C LEU A 158 -0.99 7.54 -4.97
N ALA A 159 -1.83 7.24 -3.99
CA ALA A 159 -3.19 7.70 -3.94
C ALA A 159 -3.61 8.08 -2.50
N LEU A 160 -4.64 8.92 -2.39
CA LEU A 160 -5.23 9.38 -1.14
C LEU A 160 -6.66 8.87 -1.03
N TYR A 161 -7.07 8.54 0.20
CA TYR A 161 -8.43 8.23 0.58
C TYR A 161 -8.74 8.90 1.92
N LYS A 162 -10.02 9.16 2.23
CA LYS A 162 -10.38 9.62 3.58
C LYS A 162 -10.07 8.54 4.61
N ARG A 163 -9.29 8.85 5.66
CA ARG A 163 -8.83 7.86 6.66
C ARG A 163 -9.94 6.92 7.15
N ARG A 164 -11.06 7.46 7.63
CA ARG A 164 -12.22 6.68 8.10
C ARG A 164 -12.82 5.79 7.01
N GLY A 165 -12.87 6.30 5.78
CA GLY A 165 -13.35 5.55 4.64
C GLY A 165 -12.42 4.40 4.27
N LEU A 166 -11.11 4.60 4.38
CA LEU A 166 -10.10 3.59 4.08
C LEU A 166 -10.15 2.44 5.09
N ALA A 167 -10.24 2.76 6.39
CA ALA A 167 -10.41 1.75 7.43
C ALA A 167 -11.67 0.89 7.19
N LYS A 168 -12.80 1.53 6.86
CA LYS A 168 -14.03 0.83 6.47
C LYS A 168 -13.85 -0.03 5.21
N LEU A 169 -13.11 0.49 4.21
CA LEU A 169 -12.82 -0.23 2.96
C LEU A 169 -12.06 -1.53 3.22
N VAL A 170 -11.16 -1.55 4.20
CA VAL A 170 -10.38 -2.75 4.54
C VAL A 170 -10.92 -3.57 5.72
N GLY A 171 -11.98 -3.08 6.38
CA GLY A 171 -12.73 -3.85 7.38
C GLY A 171 -12.16 -3.75 8.79
N VAL A 172 -11.49 -2.64 9.11
CA VAL A 172 -10.92 -2.38 10.44
C VAL A 172 -11.52 -1.11 11.06
N SER A 173 -11.34 -0.94 12.37
CA SER A 173 -11.64 0.34 13.03
C SER A 173 -10.72 1.45 12.47
N PRO A 174 -11.21 2.68 12.26
CA PRO A 174 -10.34 3.81 11.90
C PRO A 174 -9.37 4.24 13.01
N ASP A 175 -9.60 3.75 14.24
CA ASP A 175 -8.78 4.07 15.40
C ASP A 175 -7.40 3.43 15.28
N GLY A 176 -6.40 4.17 15.72
CA GLY A 176 -5.01 3.74 15.80
C GLY A 176 -4.16 4.87 16.36
N THR A 177 -3.06 4.51 17.01
CA THR A 177 -2.15 5.48 17.64
C THR A 177 -0.70 5.09 17.40
N GLY A 178 0.20 6.07 17.53
CA GLY A 178 1.62 5.86 17.38
C GLY A 178 2.08 5.93 15.92
N SER A 179 3.17 5.23 15.62
CA SER A 179 3.84 5.28 14.33
C SER A 179 2.99 4.67 13.21
N HIS A 180 3.08 5.25 12.01
CA HIS A 180 2.60 4.61 10.79
C HIS A 180 3.40 3.36 10.43
N ARG A 181 4.62 3.20 10.98
CA ARG A 181 5.56 2.12 10.64
C ARG A 181 5.81 2.02 9.12
N LEU A 182 5.92 3.19 8.49
CA LEU A 182 6.09 3.36 7.05
C LEU A 182 7.04 4.53 6.76
N THR A 183 7.99 4.31 5.86
CA THR A 183 8.75 5.37 5.19
C THR A 183 8.53 5.27 3.69
N ILE A 184 8.30 6.40 3.04
CA ILE A 184 8.11 6.52 1.59
C ILE A 184 9.43 6.96 0.98
N ASN A 185 10.04 6.13 0.13
CA ASN A 185 11.33 6.42 -0.47
C ASN A 185 11.14 6.92 -1.89
N GLY A 186 11.55 8.17 -2.15
CA GLY A 186 11.42 8.80 -3.45
C GLY A 186 12.65 9.61 -3.83
N ASP A 187 12.55 10.26 -4.99
CA ASP A 187 13.53 11.21 -5.51
C ASP A 187 13.36 12.63 -4.94
N SER A 188 12.29 12.87 -4.18
CA SER A 188 12.17 14.07 -3.36
C SER A 188 13.14 14.04 -2.18
N GLY A 189 13.58 15.21 -1.74
CA GLY A 189 14.21 15.36 -0.42
C GLY A 189 13.29 14.90 0.71
N PRO A 190 13.81 14.70 1.93
CA PRO A 190 13.01 14.25 3.06
C PRO A 190 11.97 15.30 3.46
N PHE A 191 10.76 14.85 3.77
CA PHE A 191 9.69 15.67 4.35
C PHE A 191 8.71 14.80 5.15
N THR A 192 7.77 15.43 5.84
CA THR A 192 6.64 14.74 6.46
C THR A 192 5.36 15.39 5.98
N ASP A 193 4.41 14.58 5.53
CA ASP A 193 3.13 15.09 5.05
C ASP A 193 2.22 15.58 6.20
N PRO A 194 1.10 16.27 5.91
CA PRO A 194 0.19 16.77 6.93
C PRO A 194 -0.42 15.70 7.85
N ASP A 195 -0.41 14.43 7.43
CA ASP A 195 -0.98 13.30 8.16
C ASP A 195 0.10 12.48 8.88
N GLY A 196 1.38 12.89 8.81
CA GLY A 196 2.50 12.27 9.55
C GLY A 196 3.29 11.22 8.77
N PHE A 197 3.06 11.05 7.47
CA PHE A 197 3.82 10.10 6.65
C PHE A 197 5.20 10.67 6.28
N ALA A 198 6.24 9.96 6.70
CA ALA A 198 7.63 10.35 6.46
C ALA A 198 8.10 9.94 5.05
N TRP A 199 8.72 10.90 4.37
CA TRP A 199 9.42 10.72 3.10
C TRP A 199 10.93 10.79 3.32
N ALA A 200 11.67 9.93 2.63
CA ALA A 200 13.13 9.88 2.64
C ALA A 200 13.68 9.79 1.21
N THR A 201 14.94 10.18 1.04
CA THR A 201 15.63 10.04 -0.25
C THR A 201 15.98 8.58 -0.49
N ALA A 202 15.67 8.05 -1.67
CA ALA A 202 15.80 6.62 -1.97
C ALA A 202 17.22 6.04 -1.80
N SER A 203 18.26 6.87 -1.95
CA SER A 203 19.67 6.48 -1.76
C SER A 203 20.11 6.38 -0.30
N GLU A 204 19.46 7.09 0.63
CA GLU A 204 19.87 7.14 2.04
C GLU A 204 19.51 5.83 2.77
N THR A 205 18.45 5.14 2.32
CA THR A 205 17.96 3.88 2.90
C THR A 205 18.67 2.63 2.34
N ALA A 206 19.57 2.76 1.35
CA ALA A 206 20.35 1.63 0.81
C ALA A 206 21.63 1.32 1.61
N SER A 207 21.99 2.19 2.57
CA SER A 207 23.28 2.14 3.29
C SER A 207 23.17 1.82 4.78
N LEU A 208 22.04 1.26 5.24
CA LEU A 208 21.80 0.87 6.64
C LEU A 208 21.24 -0.55 6.72
#